data_AF-A0A1L8E6Z3-F1
#
_entry.id   AF-A0A1L8E6Z3-F1
#
_cell.length_a   1.000
_cell.length_b   1.000
_cell.length_c   1.000
_cell.angle_alpha   90.00
_cell.angle_beta   90.00
_cell.angle_gamma   90.00
#
_symmetry.space_group_name_H-M   'P 1'
#
loop_
_entity.id
_entity.type
_entity.pdbx_description
1 polymer ?
#
loop_
_entity_poly.entity_id
_entity_poly.type
_entity_poly.pdbx_seq_one_letter_code
_entity_poly.pdbx_strand_id
1 'polypeptide(L)' 'GQPGCKTQEELQVRIYRHFKKKIAYWECTQLGVPATLRFCPYETGYLDAAKDCVSWRQWYWTPTVAPPSSP' A
#
# COMPACT_ATOMS: atom_id res chain seq x y z
N GLY A 1 -5.64 5.65 -7.18
CA GLY A 1 -4.83 5.87 -5.96
C GLY A 1 -5.06 4.74 -4.98
N GLN A 2 -6.32 4.54 -4.57
CA GLN A 2 -6.79 3.27 -4.04
C GLN A 2 -6.83 2.21 -5.16
N PRO A 3 -6.30 1.00 -4.95
CA PRO A 3 -6.47 -0.15 -5.84
C PRO A 3 -7.90 -0.71 -5.82
N GLY A 4 -8.37 -1.20 -6.96
CA GLY A 4 -9.65 -1.92 -7.06
C GLY A 4 -9.57 -3.42 -6.72
N CYS A 5 -8.35 -3.97 -6.61
CA CYS A 5 -8.09 -5.40 -6.34
C CYS A 5 -8.83 -6.33 -7.32
N LYS A 6 -8.84 -5.97 -8.62
CA LYS A 6 -9.58 -6.67 -9.68
C LYS A 6 -8.77 -7.77 -10.35
N THR A 7 -7.46 -7.84 -10.08
CA THR A 7 -6.54 -8.79 -10.70
C THR A 7 -5.92 -9.74 -9.67
N GLN A 8 -5.52 -10.94 -10.11
CA GLN A 8 -4.85 -11.92 -9.25
C GLN A 8 -3.47 -11.41 -8.80
N GLU A 9 -2.76 -10.67 -9.67
CA GLU A 9 -1.50 -10.02 -9.29
C GLU A 9 -1.71 -9.03 -8.14
N GLU A 10 -2.85 -8.33 -8.09
CA GLU A 10 -3.13 -7.39 -7.01
C GLU A 10 -3.31 -8.06 -5.65
N LEU A 11 -3.86 -9.27 -5.65
CA LEU A 11 -3.95 -10.09 -4.44
C LEU A 11 -2.61 -10.70 -4.03
N GLN A 12 -1.74 -11.01 -5.00
CA GLN A 12 -0.40 -11.51 -4.70
C GLN A 12 0.48 -10.42 -4.07
N VAL A 13 0.44 -9.20 -4.62
CA VAL A 13 1.17 -8.07 -4.04
C VAL A 13 0.56 -7.65 -2.70
N ARG A 14 -0.77 -7.74 -2.58
CA ARG A 14 -1.60 -7.47 -1.39
C ARG A 14 -1.56 -6.03 -0.87
N ILE A 15 -0.39 -5.39 -0.86
CA ILE A 15 -0.14 -4.11 -0.19
C ILE A 15 0.40 -3.07 -1.16
N TYR A 16 -0.22 -1.89 -1.14
CA TYR A 16 0.09 -0.77 -2.03
C TYR A 16 0.31 0.52 -1.26
N ARG A 17 1.35 1.28 -1.63
CA ARG A 17 1.63 2.59 -1.04
C ARG A 17 0.47 3.57 -1.21
N HIS A 18 0.14 4.30 -0.15
CA HIS A 18 -0.75 5.45 -0.28
C HIS A 18 -0.01 6.64 -0.94
N PHE A 19 -0.63 7.24 -1.96
CA PHE A 19 -0.01 8.32 -2.76
C PHE A 19 0.50 9.51 -1.93
N LYS A 20 -0.24 9.92 -0.90
CA LYS A 20 0.07 11.13 -0.10
C LYS A 20 0.50 10.88 1.34
N LYS A 21 0.14 9.74 1.93
CA LYS A 21 0.24 9.51 3.38
C LYS A 21 1.37 8.51 3.60
N LYS A 22 2.46 8.96 4.22
CA LYS A 22 3.64 8.13 4.49
C LYS A 22 3.38 7.03 5.51
N ILE A 23 2.36 7.19 6.35
CA ILE A 23 1.96 6.26 7.41
C ILE A 23 0.77 5.37 7.01
N ALA A 24 0.39 5.36 5.73
CA ALA A 24 -0.77 4.62 5.29
C ALA A 24 -0.48 3.82 4.02
N TYR A 25 -1.21 2.74 3.86
CA TYR A 25 -1.15 1.85 2.72
C TYR A 25 -2.54 1.28 2.44
N TRP A 26 -2.71 0.75 1.24
CA TRP A 26 -3.90 0.05 0.82
C TRP A 26 -3.66 -1.45 0.88
N GLU A 27 -4.61 -2.19 1.44
CA GLU A 27 -4.56 -3.64 1.56
C GLU A 27 -5.70 -4.26 0.73
N CYS A 28 -5.33 -5.09 -0.24
CA CYS A 28 -6.23 -5.96 -0.99
C CYS A 28 -6.38 -7.28 -0.27
N THR A 29 -7.61 -7.63 0.11
CA THR A 29 -7.90 -8.90 0.81
C THR A 29 -8.69 -9.88 -0.05
N GLN A 30 -9.54 -9.38 -0.95
CA GLN A 30 -10.45 -10.19 -1.76
C GLN A 30 -10.54 -9.65 -3.19
N LEU A 31 -10.73 -10.56 -4.16
CA LEU A 31 -10.84 -10.20 -5.58
C LEU A 31 -12.15 -9.43 -5.81
N GLY A 32 -12.06 -8.31 -6.52
CA GLY A 32 -13.20 -7.46 -6.84
C GLY A 32 -13.71 -6.62 -5.67
N VAL A 33 -13.06 -6.68 -4.51
CA VAL A 33 -13.34 -5.81 -3.37
C VAL A 33 -12.30 -4.69 -3.33
N PRO A 34 -12.70 -3.41 -3.34
CA PRO A 34 -11.76 -2.29 -3.27
C PRO A 34 -10.82 -2.40 -2.06
N ALA A 35 -9.56 -1.98 -2.25
CA ALA A 35 -8.55 -2.08 -1.20
C ALA A 35 -8.95 -1.25 0.03
N THR A 36 -8.66 -1.78 1.22
CA THR A 36 -8.96 -1.09 2.49
C THR A 36 -7.79 -0.22 2.91
N LEU A 37 -8.06 0.98 3.42
CA LEU A 37 -7.03 1.86 3.96
C LEU A 37 -6.54 1.33 5.31
N ARG A 38 -5.23 1.16 5.45
CA ARG A 38 -4.57 0.77 6.69
C ARG A 38 -3.53 1.80 7.09
N PHE A 39 -3.23 1.85 8.39
CA PHE A 39 -2.26 2.77 8.97
C PHE A 39 -1.16 1.99 9.68
N CYS A 40 0.05 2.50 9.56
CA CYS A 40 1.21 1.99 10.27
C CYS A 40 1.17 2.37 11.77
N PRO A 41 1.81 1.56 12.64
CA PRO A 41 2.00 1.89 14.05
C PRO A 41 2.73 3.22 14.28
N TYR A 42 2.66 3.72 15.52
CA TYR A 42 3.35 4.94 15.93
C TYR A 42 4.87 4.85 15.68
N GLU A 43 5.50 5.97 15.31
CA GLU A 43 6.92 6.10 14.89
C GLU A 43 7.37 5.22 13.71
N THR A 44 6.44 4.71 12.90
CA THR A 44 6.78 3.97 11.67
C THR A 44 6.16 4.60 10.43
N GLY A 45 6.79 4.38 9.28
CA GLY A 45 6.32 4.78 7.97
C GLY A 45 6.23 3.59 7.04
N TYR A 46 5.23 3.58 6.16
CA TYR A 46 5.10 2.54 5.15
C TYR A 46 6.20 2.69 4.10
N LEU A 47 6.92 1.60 3.83
CA LEU A 47 7.94 1.51 2.81
C LEU A 47 7.53 0.46 1.77
N ASP A 48 7.25 0.92 0.55
CA ASP A 48 6.77 0.05 -0.54
C ASP A 48 7.79 -1.03 -0.93
N ALA A 49 9.09 -0.73 -0.84
CA ALA A 49 10.16 -1.69 -1.12
C ALA A 49 10.20 -2.86 -0.11
N ALA A 50 9.83 -2.61 1.14
CA ALA A 50 9.70 -3.64 2.17
C ALA A 50 8.29 -4.24 2.22
N LYS A 51 7.33 -3.61 1.53
CA LYS A 51 5.88 -3.86 1.64
C LYS A 51 5.36 -3.86 3.08
N ASP A 52 6.01 -3.07 3.95
CA ASP A 52 5.75 -3.09 5.39
C ASP A 52 5.97 -1.71 6.04
N CYS A 53 5.54 -1.58 7.29
CA CYS A 53 5.78 -0.45 8.16
C CYS A 53 7.17 -0.57 8.79
N VAL A 54 8.07 0.34 8.41
CA VAL A 54 9.45 0.38 8.91
C VAL A 54 9.66 1.59 9.83
N SER A 55 10.67 1.54 10.69
CA SER A 55 11.07 2.71 11.49
C SER A 55 11.44 3.88 10.58
N TRP A 56 11.15 5.11 11.01
CA TRP A 56 11.54 6.32 10.26
C TRP A 56 13.03 6.41 9.96
N ARG A 57 13.90 5.77 10.75
CA ARG A 57 15.35 5.71 10.50
C ARG A 57 15.71 4.90 9.25
N GLN A 58 14.88 3.93 8.89
CA GLN A 58 15.05 3.06 7.70
C GLN A 58 14.17 3.52 6.54
N TRP A 59 13.21 4.40 6.80
CA TRP A 59 12.28 4.87 5.80
C TRP A 59 12.96 5.79 4.79
N TYR A 60 12.68 5.56 3.51
CA TYR A 60 13.06 6.46 2.43
C TYR A 60 11.89 6.66 1.46
N TRP A 61 11.97 7.75 0.70
CA TRP A 61 10.97 8.02 -0.32
C TRP A 61 11.14 7.04 -1.48
N THR A 62 10.04 6.39 -1.86
CA THR A 62 9.96 5.63 -3.12
C THR A 62 8.96 6.31 -4.05
N PRO A 63 9.20 6.28 -5.37
CA PRO A 63 8.26 6.81 -6.34
C PRO A 63 6.90 6.12 -6.22
N THR A 64 5.83 6.91 -6.32
CA THR A 64 4.47 6.38 -6.30
C THR A 64 4.14 5.81 -7.68
N VAL A 65 3.75 4.54 -7.72
CA VAL A 65 3.27 3.87 -8.93
C VAL A 65 1.75 3.78 -8.87
N ALA A 66 1.08 3.97 -10.00
CA ALA A 66 -0.36 3.77 -10.09
C ALA A 66 -0.70 2.28 -9.89
N PRO A 67 -1.73 1.94 -9.10
CA PRO A 67 -2.17 0.56 -9.00
C PRO A 67 -2.71 0.07 -10.35
N PRO A 68 -2.66 -1.24 -10.64
CA PRO A 68 -3.12 -1.80 -11.90
C PRO A 68 -4.59 -1.51 -12.19
N SER A 69 -5.43 -1.49 -11.15
CA SER A 69 -6.85 -1.17 -11.27
C SER A 69 -7.25 0.01 -10.37
N SER A 70 -8.21 0.81 -10.87
CA SER A 70 -8.96 1.76 -10.05
C SER A 70 -10.23 1.09 -9.49
N PRO A 71 -10.78 1.57 -8.35
CA PRO A 71 -11.97 1.01 -7.71
C PRO A 71 -13.16 0.91 -8.67
#